data_AF-A0A963ZE15-F1
#
_entry.id   AF-A0A963ZE15-F1
#
_cell.length_a   1.000
_cell.length_b   1.000
_cell.length_c   1.000
_cell.angle_alpha   90.00
_cell.angle_beta   90.00
_cell.angle_gamma   90.00
#
_symmetry.space_group_name_H-M   'P 1'
#
loop_
_entity.id
_entity.type
_entity.pdbx_description
1 polymer ?
#
loop_
_entity_poly.entity_id
_entity_poly.type
_entity_poly.pdbx_seq_one_letter_code
_entity_poly.pdbx_strand_id
1 'polypeptide(L)'
;MRIGILIKGNSKHSSSAEELTSLLRAQNFDIKVSITHSSDTQIQLKELIESNCNLIVAAGGDGTIHECINMIMRLNLNSTLKLAHFPIGTANDFAKTINQSSEVISFIEQIKNGKFTNIDIGLVTTEFSNTPNYFINIADAGIGGEIIHRVNSGNKKLGTLTYPIHLIKGLLTLKKRMFS
;
A
#
# COMPACT_ATOMS: atom_id res chain seq x y z
N MET A 1 -14.96 -6.88 17.31
CA MET A 1 -13.93 -6.21 16.52
C MET A 1 -14.56 -5.79 15.21
N ARG A 2 -14.48 -4.51 14.87
CA ARG A 2 -14.96 -3.97 13.59
C ARG A 2 -13.80 -3.88 12.60
N ILE A 3 -13.98 -4.40 11.39
CA ILE A 3 -12.96 -4.44 10.34
C ILE A 3 -13.43 -3.59 9.15
N GLY A 4 -12.61 -2.63 8.75
CA GLY A 4 -12.78 -1.90 7.50
C GLY A 4 -11.93 -2.53 6.40
N ILE A 5 -12.51 -2.90 5.26
CA ILE A 5 -11.79 -3.47 4.13
C ILE A 5 -11.80 -2.46 2.99
N LEU A 6 -10.61 -1.97 2.63
CA LEU A 6 -10.40 -1.12 1.46
C LEU A 6 -9.93 -1.99 0.29
N ILE A 7 -10.74 -2.10 -0.75
CA ILE A 7 -10.45 -2.91 -1.93
C ILE A 7 -10.03 -1.99 -3.07
N LYS A 8 -8.82 -2.17 -3.60
CA LYS A 8 -8.27 -1.39 -4.72
C LYS A 8 -7.69 -2.32 -5.79
N GLY A 9 -8.39 -2.45 -6.92
CA GLY A 9 -7.98 -3.31 -8.03
C GLY A 9 -8.97 -3.31 -9.20
N ASN A 10 -8.58 -3.90 -10.33
CA ASN A 10 -9.47 -4.19 -11.46
C ASN A 10 -10.30 -5.47 -11.19
N SER A 11 -11.41 -5.65 -11.90
CA SER A 11 -12.38 -6.76 -11.74
C SER A 11 -11.80 -8.18 -11.67
N LYS A 12 -10.58 -8.39 -12.18
CA LYS A 12 -9.88 -9.69 -12.15
C LYS A 12 -9.29 -10.05 -10.77
N HIS A 13 -9.07 -9.07 -9.89
CA HIS A 13 -8.48 -9.24 -8.56
C HIS A 13 -9.49 -9.00 -7.41
N SER A 14 -10.71 -8.54 -7.70
CA SER A 14 -11.72 -8.28 -6.68
C SER A 14 -12.33 -9.56 -6.10
N SER A 15 -12.32 -10.67 -6.85
CA SER A 15 -12.93 -11.95 -6.42
C SER A 15 -12.36 -12.47 -5.10
N SER A 16 -11.04 -12.45 -4.91
CA SER A 16 -10.43 -12.90 -3.64
C SER A 16 -10.76 -11.97 -2.46
N ALA A 17 -10.93 -10.67 -2.71
CA ALA A 17 -11.33 -9.72 -1.66
C ALA A 17 -12.82 -9.86 -1.30
N GLU A 18 -13.66 -10.18 -2.30
CA GLU A 18 -15.08 -10.51 -2.11
C GLU A 18 -15.24 -11.82 -1.34
N GLU A 19 -14.44 -12.84 -1.65
CA GLU A 19 -14.37 -14.09 -0.91
C GLU A 19 -13.93 -13.86 0.54
N LEU A 20 -12.83 -13.12 0.75
CA LEU A 20 -12.37 -12.72 2.08
C LEU A 20 -13.48 -12.02 2.88
N THR A 21 -14.17 -11.06 2.26
CA THR A 21 -15.28 -10.33 2.89
C THR A 21 -16.40 -11.29 3.31
N SER A 22 -16.79 -12.19 2.40
CA SER A 22 -17.88 -13.14 2.62
C SER A 22 -17.56 -14.11 3.75
N LEU A 23 -16.34 -14.65 3.77
CA LEU A 23 -15.90 -15.58 4.81
C LEU A 23 -15.73 -14.89 6.17
N LEU A 24 -15.24 -13.65 6.22
CA LEU A 24 -15.20 -12.88 7.47
C LEU A 24 -16.59 -12.58 8.01
N ARG A 25 -17.56 -12.24 7.15
CA ARG A 25 -18.97 -12.06 7.55
C ARG A 25 -19.58 -13.36 8.07
N ALA A 26 -19.32 -14.49 7.42
CA ALA A 26 -19.78 -15.81 7.88
C ALA A 26 -19.21 -16.18 9.26
N GLN A 27 -18.11 -15.57 9.67
CA GLN A 27 -17.51 -15.73 10.99
C GLN A 27 -17.95 -14.65 12.00
N ASN A 28 -19.04 -13.92 11.72
CA ASN A 28 -19.65 -12.91 12.59
C ASN A 28 -18.76 -11.70 12.92
N PHE A 29 -17.79 -11.36 12.07
CA PHE A 29 -17.11 -10.06 12.18
C PHE A 29 -18.01 -8.93 11.66
N ASP A 30 -17.94 -7.76 12.32
CA ASP A 30 -18.57 -6.52 11.81
C ASP A 30 -17.66 -5.94 10.71
N ILE A 31 -18.10 -6.03 9.46
CA ILE A 31 -17.31 -5.68 8.27
C ILE A 31 -17.93 -4.47 7.56
N LYS A 32 -17.15 -3.39 7.42
CA LYS A 32 -17.43 -2.30 6.47
C LYS A 32 -16.49 -2.45 5.27
N VAL A 33 -17.03 -2.37 4.06
CA VAL A 33 -16.25 -2.49 2.82
C VAL A 33 -16.34 -1.19 2.03
N SER A 34 -15.20 -0.75 1.49
CA SER A 34 -15.10 0.34 0.55
C SER A 34 -14.26 -0.10 -0.66
N ILE A 35 -14.73 0.19 -1.87
CA ILE A 35 -14.06 -0.17 -3.12
C ILE A 35 -13.64 1.12 -3.83
N THR A 36 -12.43 1.17 -4.38
CA THR A 36 -11.91 2.35 -5.08
C THR A 36 -11.07 1.97 -6.30
N HIS A 37 -11.12 2.82 -7.34
CA HIS A 37 -10.37 2.61 -8.59
C HIS A 37 -9.20 3.58 -8.79
N SER A 38 -9.01 4.60 -7.95
CA SER A 38 -7.73 5.30 -7.66
C SER A 38 -7.93 6.64 -6.98
N SER A 39 -8.66 7.58 -7.60
CA SER A 39 -8.78 8.97 -7.15
C SER A 39 -9.39 9.13 -5.76
N ASP A 40 -10.29 8.22 -5.41
CA ASP A 40 -11.15 8.39 -4.22
C ASP A 40 -10.66 7.59 -3.02
N THR A 41 -9.44 7.03 -3.09
CA THR A 41 -8.95 6.13 -2.03
C THR A 41 -8.90 6.83 -0.67
N GLN A 42 -8.53 8.11 -0.65
CA GLN A 42 -8.50 8.88 0.59
C GLN A 42 -9.91 9.11 1.18
N ILE A 43 -10.91 9.35 0.33
CA ILE A 43 -12.30 9.55 0.77
C ILE A 43 -12.82 8.24 1.38
N GLN A 44 -12.64 7.14 0.66
CA GLN A 44 -13.06 5.81 1.10
C GLN A 44 -12.37 5.37 2.39
N LEU A 45 -11.06 5.59 2.51
CA LEU A 45 -10.34 5.26 3.72
C LEU A 45 -10.77 6.12 4.91
N LYS A 46 -11.03 7.41 4.69
CA LYS A 46 -11.57 8.31 5.72
C LYS A 46 -12.92 7.81 6.25
N GLU A 47 -13.82 7.41 5.36
CA GLU A 47 -15.11 6.84 5.76
C GLU A 47 -14.98 5.54 6.57
N LEU A 48 -13.98 4.71 6.29
CA LEU A 48 -13.70 3.51 7.09
C LEU A 48 -13.18 3.88 8.48
N ILE A 49 -12.28 4.87 8.58
CA ILE A 49 -11.73 5.37 9.84
C ILE A 49 -12.84 5.98 10.71
N GLU A 50 -13.68 6.85 10.14
CA GLU A 50 -14.81 7.49 10.83
C GLU A 50 -15.87 6.48 11.28
N SER A 51 -15.84 5.25 10.76
CA SER A 51 -16.72 4.17 11.20
C SER A 51 -16.21 3.43 12.45
N ASN A 52 -15.19 3.92 13.14
CA ASN A 52 -14.64 3.31 14.36
C ASN A 52 -14.18 1.85 14.14
N CYS A 53 -13.58 1.58 12.99
CA CYS A 53 -12.95 0.28 12.75
C CYS A 53 -11.74 0.09 13.69
N ASN A 54 -11.53 -1.13 14.20
CA ASN A 54 -10.35 -1.47 15.00
C ASN A 54 -9.18 -1.94 14.11
N LEU A 55 -9.51 -2.43 12.92
CA LEU A 55 -8.59 -2.98 11.94
C LEU A 55 -8.99 -2.45 10.55
N ILE A 56 -8.02 -1.92 9.81
CA ILE A 56 -8.14 -1.70 8.37
C ILE A 56 -7.40 -2.83 7.64
N VAL A 57 -8.08 -3.45 6.68
CA VAL A 57 -7.49 -4.39 5.72
C VAL A 57 -7.32 -3.65 4.40
N ALA A 58 -6.08 -3.40 4.02
CA ALA A 58 -5.73 -2.91 2.69
C ALA A 58 -5.69 -4.10 1.72
N ALA A 59 -6.77 -4.34 0.98
CA ALA A 59 -6.84 -5.35 -0.07
C ALA A 59 -6.37 -4.73 -1.40
N GLY A 60 -5.09 -4.92 -1.73
CA GLY A 60 -4.49 -4.34 -2.91
C GLY A 60 -2.98 -4.57 -3.01
N GLY A 61 -2.32 -3.75 -3.83
CA GLY A 61 -0.86 -3.74 -3.96
C GLY A 61 -0.16 -2.81 -2.97
N ASP A 62 1.14 -2.59 -3.18
CA ASP A 62 1.98 -1.73 -2.33
C ASP A 62 1.48 -0.28 -2.26
N GLY A 63 0.88 0.23 -3.34
CA GLY A 63 0.26 1.57 -3.34
C GLY A 63 -0.93 1.68 -2.39
N THR A 64 -1.72 0.61 -2.24
CA THR A 64 -2.90 0.60 -1.36
C THR A 64 -2.48 0.67 0.10
N ILE A 65 -1.52 -0.16 0.52
CA ILE A 65 -1.01 -0.12 1.88
C ILE A 65 -0.25 1.19 2.16
N HIS A 66 0.49 1.71 1.18
CA HIS A 66 1.18 3.00 1.30
C HIS A 66 0.23 4.17 1.58
N GLU A 67 -0.90 4.24 0.87
CA GLU A 67 -1.94 5.24 1.11
C GLU A 67 -2.58 5.08 2.50
N CYS A 68 -2.82 3.84 2.93
CA CYS A 68 -3.31 3.55 4.28
C CYS A 68 -2.35 4.04 5.37
N ILE A 69 -1.07 3.70 5.26
CA ILE A 69 -0.03 4.10 6.22
C ILE A 69 0.05 5.62 6.31
N ASN A 70 0.12 6.30 5.17
CA ASN A 70 0.21 7.77 5.16
C ASN A 70 -0.98 8.42 5.86
N MET A 71 -2.20 7.93 5.65
CA MET A 71 -3.37 8.46 6.34
C MET A 71 -3.34 8.18 7.84
N ILE A 72 -3.06 6.93 8.24
CA ILE A 72 -3.02 6.53 9.66
C ILE A 72 -1.97 7.34 10.43
N MET A 73 -0.78 7.50 9.86
CA MET A 73 0.31 8.26 10.47
C MET A 73 0.01 9.76 10.53
N ARG A 74 -0.58 10.35 9.47
CA ARG A 74 -0.95 11.78 9.47
C ARG A 74 -2.05 12.11 10.48
N LEU A 75 -2.95 11.17 10.73
CA LEU A 75 -4.02 11.31 11.72
C LEU A 75 -3.60 10.88 13.13
N ASN A 76 -2.34 10.48 13.33
CA ASN A 76 -1.82 9.95 14.60
C ASN A 76 -2.66 8.79 15.17
N LEU A 77 -3.14 7.91 14.30
CA LEU A 77 -3.98 6.75 14.65
C LEU A 77 -3.17 5.46 14.83
N ASN A 78 -1.84 5.51 14.70
CA ASN A 78 -0.95 4.35 14.72
C ASN A 78 -0.92 3.60 16.07
N SER A 79 -1.41 4.22 17.15
CA SER A 79 -1.55 3.57 18.47
C SER A 79 -2.89 2.87 18.69
N THR A 80 -3.93 3.23 17.93
CA THR A 80 -5.31 2.76 18.14
C THR A 80 -5.88 1.96 16.97
N LEU A 81 -5.35 2.17 15.76
CA LEU A 81 -5.83 1.54 14.54
C LEU A 81 -4.79 0.55 13.98
N LYS A 82 -5.20 -0.70 13.87
CA LYS A 82 -4.38 -1.76 13.28
C LYS A 82 -4.52 -1.75 11.76
N LEU A 83 -3.46 -2.13 11.05
CA LEU A 83 -3.44 -2.27 9.60
C LEU A 83 -3.00 -3.70 9.23
N ALA A 84 -3.71 -4.31 8.29
CA ALA A 84 -3.34 -5.57 7.67
C ALA A 84 -3.30 -5.41 6.15
N HIS A 85 -2.39 -6.12 5.49
CA HIS A 85 -2.25 -6.10 4.03
C HIS A 85 -2.75 -7.42 3.46
N PHE A 86 -3.80 -7.39 2.65
CA PHE A 86 -4.24 -8.53 1.87
C PHE A 86 -3.72 -8.38 0.43
N PRO A 87 -2.64 -9.10 0.07
CA PRO A 87 -1.84 -8.79 -1.12
C PRO A 87 -2.45 -9.35 -2.41
N ILE A 88 -3.41 -8.61 -2.98
CA ILE A 88 -4.03 -8.95 -4.28
C ILE A 88 -3.45 -8.13 -5.45
N GLY A 89 -2.41 -7.34 -5.20
CA GLY A 89 -1.70 -6.58 -6.24
C GLY A 89 -0.71 -7.43 -7.04
N THR A 90 0.02 -6.78 -7.95
CA THR A 90 0.97 -7.46 -8.86
C THR A 90 2.36 -7.69 -8.24
N ALA A 91 2.91 -6.68 -7.55
CA ALA A 91 4.24 -6.76 -6.95
C ALA A 91 4.17 -7.30 -5.52
N ASN A 92 3.45 -6.62 -4.63
CA ASN A 92 3.24 -6.98 -3.23
C ASN A 92 4.57 -7.18 -2.47
N ASP A 93 5.52 -6.28 -2.70
CA ASP A 93 6.86 -6.39 -2.14
C ASP A 93 6.86 -6.30 -0.61
N PHE A 94 5.95 -5.49 -0.04
CA PHE A 94 5.78 -5.45 1.40
C PHE A 94 5.33 -6.82 1.95
N ALA A 95 4.30 -7.43 1.36
CA ALA A 95 3.80 -8.74 1.78
C ALA A 95 4.89 -9.83 1.71
N LYS A 96 5.71 -9.82 0.65
CA LYS A 96 6.87 -10.73 0.54
C LYS A 96 7.87 -10.52 1.67
N THR A 97 8.14 -9.26 2.03
CA THR A 97 9.08 -8.90 3.09
C THR A 97 8.64 -9.44 4.45
N ILE A 98 7.33 -9.39 4.74
CA ILE A 98 6.77 -9.89 6.00
C ILE A 98 6.27 -11.35 5.93
N ASN A 99 6.55 -12.06 4.83
CA ASN A 99 6.05 -13.42 4.55
C ASN A 99 4.52 -13.57 4.70
N GLN A 100 3.79 -12.55 4.26
CA GLN A 100 2.33 -12.53 4.28
C GLN A 100 1.76 -13.37 3.13
N SER A 101 0.94 -14.36 3.47
CA SER A 101 0.22 -15.20 2.49
C SER A 101 -0.88 -14.40 1.79
N SER A 102 -1.07 -14.68 0.49
CA SER A 102 -2.21 -14.22 -0.31
C SER A 102 -3.44 -15.13 -0.20
N GLU A 103 -3.33 -16.27 0.48
CA GLU A 103 -4.42 -17.22 0.65
C GLU A 103 -5.46 -16.69 1.65
N VAL A 104 -6.73 -16.66 1.22
CA VAL A 104 -7.84 -16.09 1.98
C VAL A 104 -7.99 -16.77 3.35
N ILE A 105 -7.96 -18.10 3.39
CA ILE A 105 -8.13 -18.87 4.64
C ILE A 105 -7.02 -18.57 5.63
N SER A 106 -5.76 -18.58 5.15
CA SER A 106 -4.59 -18.27 5.99
C SER A 106 -4.67 -16.85 6.56
N PHE A 107 -5.09 -15.88 5.74
CA PHE A 107 -5.24 -14.50 6.17
C PHE A 107 -6.33 -14.34 7.26
N ILE A 108 -7.46 -15.02 7.10
CA ILE A 108 -8.54 -15.02 8.09
C ILE A 108 -8.07 -15.62 9.41
N GLU A 109 -7.34 -16.74 9.39
CA GLU A 109 -6.78 -17.35 10.60
C GLU A 109 -5.84 -16.39 11.33
N GLN A 110 -5.02 -15.63 10.61
CA GLN A 110 -4.15 -14.61 11.21
C GLN A 110 -4.94 -13.49 11.90
N ILE A 111 -6.01 -12.99 11.25
CA ILE A 111 -6.90 -12.00 11.85
C ILE A 111 -7.53 -12.53 13.14
N LYS A 112 -8.00 -13.78 13.15
CA LYS A 112 -8.61 -14.42 14.33
C LYS A 112 -7.62 -14.60 15.47
N ASN A 113 -6.40 -15.02 15.14
CA ASN A 113 -5.34 -15.21 16.13
C ASN A 113 -4.88 -13.88 16.73
N GLY A 114 -5.20 -12.74 16.09
CA GLY A 114 -4.98 -11.41 16.63
C GLY A 114 -3.51 -11.06 16.86
N LYS A 115 -2.59 -11.76 16.17
CA LYS A 115 -1.14 -11.52 16.28
C LYS A 115 -0.77 -10.33 15.39
N PHE A 116 -0.64 -9.17 16.00
CA PHE A 116 -0.13 -7.95 15.36
C PHE A 116 1.25 -7.64 15.92
N THR A 117 2.13 -7.15 15.04
CA THR A 117 3.48 -6.75 15.38
C THR A 117 3.69 -5.31 14.96
N ASN A 118 4.46 -4.57 15.73
CA ASN A 118 4.87 -3.22 15.34
C ASN A 118 5.89 -3.30 14.20
N ILE A 119 5.78 -2.35 13.27
CA ILE A 119 6.69 -2.22 12.14
C ILE A 119 7.25 -0.81 12.13
N ASP A 120 8.52 -0.67 11.76
CA ASP A 120 9.14 0.64 11.59
C ASP A 120 8.60 1.30 10.32
N ILE A 121 8.30 2.59 10.42
CA ILE A 121 7.83 3.41 9.31
C ILE A 121 8.83 4.54 9.10
N GLY A 122 9.38 4.63 7.89
CA GLY A 122 10.25 5.73 7.51
C GLY A 122 9.45 7.02 7.28
N LEU A 123 10.06 8.15 7.59
CA LEU A 123 9.52 9.49 7.37
C LEU A 123 10.50 10.32 6.53
N VAL A 124 9.99 10.94 5.48
CA VAL A 124 10.71 11.95 4.69
C VAL A 124 9.92 13.26 4.71
N THR A 125 10.61 14.34 5.00
CA THR A 125 10.15 15.72 4.82
C THR A 125 11.02 16.39 3.77
N THR A 126 10.43 17.27 2.96
CA THR A 126 11.16 18.03 1.93
C THR A 126 10.78 19.50 2.03
N GLU A 127 11.70 20.39 1.65
CA GLU A 127 11.42 21.84 1.65
C GLU A 127 10.34 22.23 0.62
N PHE A 128 10.08 21.37 -0.37
CA PHE A 128 9.07 21.58 -1.41
C PHE A 128 7.67 21.08 -1.01
N SER A 129 7.54 20.32 0.08
CA SER A 129 6.27 19.78 0.57
C SER A 129 6.13 20.01 2.06
N ASN A 130 5.17 20.84 2.44
CA ASN A 130 4.79 21.02 3.86
C ASN A 130 4.11 19.79 4.46
N THR A 131 3.90 18.72 3.67
CA THR A 131 3.32 17.47 4.16
C THR A 131 4.39 16.38 4.30
N PRO A 132 4.47 15.70 5.48
CA PRO A 132 5.34 14.55 5.65
C PRO A 132 4.88 13.38 4.77
N ASN A 133 5.85 12.64 4.24
CA ASN A 133 5.62 11.41 3.48
C ASN A 133 6.20 10.21 4.23
N TYR A 134 5.34 9.25 4.50
CA TYR A 134 5.69 8.02 5.18
C TYR A 134 5.92 6.89 4.18
N PHE A 135 6.91 6.05 4.43
CA PHE A 135 7.23 4.92 3.57
C PHE A 135 7.56 3.67 4.39
N ILE A 136 7.28 2.50 3.80
CA ILE A 136 7.44 1.20 4.46
C ILE A 136 8.48 0.31 3.81
N ASN A 137 8.71 0.48 2.50
CA ASN A 137 9.68 -0.32 1.76
C ASN A 137 10.97 0.48 1.54
N ILE A 138 10.93 1.45 0.61
CA ILE A 138 12.12 2.18 0.17
C ILE A 138 11.73 3.63 -0.15
N ALA A 139 12.59 4.57 0.25
CA ALA A 139 12.61 5.94 -0.28
C ALA A 139 13.97 6.15 -0.97
N ASP A 140 13.95 6.68 -2.20
CA ASP A 140 15.14 6.93 -3.00
C ASP A 140 15.14 8.38 -3.50
N ALA A 141 16.28 9.06 -3.40
CA ALA A 141 16.50 10.43 -3.83
C ALA A 141 17.76 10.50 -4.71
N GLY A 142 17.59 10.90 -5.97
CA GLY A 142 18.66 10.93 -6.96
C GLY A 142 18.18 10.47 -8.34
N ILE A 143 19.03 9.74 -9.05
CA ILE A 143 18.81 9.27 -10.44
C ILE A 143 17.54 8.41 -10.55
N GLY A 144 17.15 7.70 -9.48
CA GLY A 144 15.91 6.93 -9.41
C GLY A 144 14.65 7.79 -9.63
N GLY A 145 14.62 9.02 -9.11
CA GLY A 145 13.48 9.94 -9.27
C GLY A 145 13.30 10.43 -10.71
N GLU A 146 14.39 10.80 -11.39
CA GLU A 146 14.38 11.21 -12.81
C GLU A 146 14.01 10.03 -13.73
N ILE A 147 14.45 8.81 -13.39
CA ILE A 147 14.09 7.59 -14.12
C ILE A 147 12.61 7.26 -13.94
N ILE A 148 12.08 7.28 -12.71
CA ILE A 148 10.66 7.03 -12.43
C ILE A 148 9.79 8.07 -13.13
N HIS A 149 10.20 9.34 -13.16
CA HIS A 149 9.50 10.38 -13.89
C HIS A 149 9.45 10.05 -15.40
N ARG A 150 10.58 9.72 -16.03
CA ARG A 150 10.63 9.34 -17.46
C ARG A 150 9.86 8.07 -17.80
N VAL A 151 9.87 7.07 -16.91
CA VAL A 151 9.12 5.82 -17.09
C VAL A 151 7.61 6.08 -17.00
N ASN A 152 7.16 6.90 -16.05
CA ASN A 152 5.74 7.25 -15.90
C ASN A 152 5.23 8.20 -17.01
N SER A 153 6.10 9.02 -17.60
CA SER A 153 5.79 9.86 -18.76
C SER A 153 5.89 9.14 -20.11
N GLY A 154 6.34 7.88 -20.12
CA GLY A 154 6.53 7.06 -21.33
C GLY A 154 5.38 6.07 -21.63
N ASN A 155 5.43 5.43 -22.80
CA ASN A 155 4.43 4.46 -23.23
C ASN A 155 4.42 3.21 -22.33
N LYS A 156 3.32 3.01 -21.56
CA LYS A 156 3.05 1.90 -20.63
C LYS A 156 3.06 0.47 -21.23
N LYS A 157 3.44 0.30 -22.51
CA LYS A 157 3.39 -0.99 -23.23
C LYS A 157 4.60 -1.90 -23.02
N LEU A 158 5.65 -1.44 -22.35
CA LEU A 158 6.88 -2.21 -22.12
C LEU A 158 6.99 -2.51 -20.62
N GLY A 159 6.56 -3.71 -20.23
CA GLY A 159 6.47 -4.18 -18.84
C GLY A 159 7.82 -4.28 -18.09
N THR A 160 7.82 -5.08 -17.02
CA THR A 160 8.76 -5.27 -15.89
C THR A 160 10.29 -5.20 -16.12
N LEU A 161 10.77 -5.10 -17.36
CA LEU A 161 12.20 -4.99 -17.74
C LEU A 161 12.65 -3.56 -18.09
N THR A 162 11.74 -2.57 -18.17
CA THR A 162 12.10 -1.16 -18.41
C THR A 162 12.93 -0.58 -17.26
N TYR A 163 12.63 -0.97 -16.03
CA TYR A 163 13.28 -0.43 -14.83
C TYR A 163 14.81 -0.66 -14.81
N PRO A 164 15.33 -1.90 -14.96
CA PRO A 164 16.78 -2.14 -14.97
C PRO A 164 17.49 -1.51 -16.19
N ILE A 165 16.84 -1.46 -17.36
CA ILE A 165 17.44 -0.86 -18.57
C ILE A 165 17.61 0.65 -18.41
N HIS A 166 16.62 1.33 -17.84
CA HIS A 166 16.71 2.76 -17.58
C HIS A 166 17.64 3.09 -16.41
N LEU A 167 17.74 2.21 -15.40
CA LEU A 167 18.73 2.31 -14.33
C LEU A 167 20.17 2.29 -14.88
N ILE A 168 20.49 1.32 -15.74
CA ILE A 168 21.81 1.18 -16.36
C ILE A 168 22.12 2.38 -17.28
N LYS A 169 21.15 2.83 -18.09
CA LYS A 169 21.33 4.05 -18.90
C LYS A 169 21.50 5.31 -18.05
N GLY A 170 20.76 5.44 -16.96
CA GLY A 170 20.87 6.58 -16.04
C GLY A 170 22.25 6.66 -15.40
N LEU A 171 22.81 5.51 -14.98
CA LEU A 171 24.17 5.39 -14.47
C LEU A 171 25.24 5.78 -15.51
N LEU A 172 25.05 5.40 -16.77
CA LEU A 172 26.02 5.67 -17.85
C LEU A 172 26.00 7.12 -18.38
N THR A 173 24.95 7.90 -18.08
CA THR A 173 24.78 9.26 -18.62
C THR A 173 25.07 10.37 -17.60
N LEU A 174 25.63 10.02 -16.44
CA LEU A 174 25.92 11.00 -15.38
C LEU A 174 27.00 12.00 -15.78
N LYS A 175 26.59 13.26 -15.98
CA LYS A 175 27.49 14.40 -15.87
C LYS A 175 27.41 14.94 -14.43
N LYS A 176 28.55 14.94 -13.75
CA LYS A 176 28.72 15.42 -12.37
C LYS A 176 28.20 16.87 -12.28
N ARG A 177 27.06 17.08 -11.61
CA ARG A 177 26.58 18.43 -11.27
C ARG A 177 26.89 18.64 -9.80
N MET A 178 27.96 19.38 -9.54
CA MET A 178 28.30 19.84 -8.20
C MET A 178 27.20 20.80 -7.75
N PHE A 179 26.53 20.48 -6.65
CA PHE A 179 25.74 21.44 -5.92
C PHE A 179 26.73 22.36 -5.19
N SER A 180 26.78 23.64 -5.58
CA SER A 180 27.50 24.70 -4.87
C SER A 180 26.58 25.37 -3.88
#